data_AF-A0A3M0W2L2-F1
#
_entry.id   AF-A0A3M0W2L2-F1
#
_cell.length_a   1.000
_cell.length_b   1.000
_cell.length_c   1.000
_cell.angle_alpha   90.00
_cell.angle_beta   90.00
_cell.angle_gamma   90.00
#
_symmetry.space_group_name_H-M   'P 1'
#
loop_
_entity.id
_entity.type
_entity.pdbx_description
1 polymer ?
#
loop_
_entity_poly.entity_id
_entity_poly.type
_entity_poly.pdbx_seq_one_letter_code
_entity_poly.pdbx_strand_id
1 'polypeptide(L)'
;MSQGPHVEPHFRLPAAASPTPATATPFVPPSSEFMTGTWRVSFSTLPMWKSNRNVTITYTPHQSISGAWDNLVKYQPLSSEKWKTVKGIETPDPSIPAAWNWRGKGWLMIASSHWEVLGYGESEGGWCVIWFEKTLFTPAGMDILCRRREGVSDKTLSIVQTELHKLNNQGLGLLAKELFRVKEDVLLFPSARALELKISKFHLKNLWMIRMRVDNQECAAISKGHCEIDIISSGASEVSKTDVVVFPL
;
A
#
# COMPACT_ATOMS: atom_id res chain seq x y z
N MET A 1 1.50 -7.27 -27.76
CA MET A 1 0.83 -6.89 -26.50
C MET A 1 0.55 -5.40 -26.59
N SER A 2 -0.69 -5.02 -26.89
CA SER A 2 -1.08 -3.60 -26.96
C SER A 2 -1.09 -3.07 -25.53
N GLN A 3 -0.17 -2.17 -25.18
CA GLN A 3 -0.36 -1.35 -23.98
C GLN A 3 -1.63 -0.53 -24.24
N GLY A 4 -2.66 -0.75 -23.42
CA GLY A 4 -3.85 0.09 -23.44
C GLY A 4 -3.46 1.56 -23.23
N PRO A 5 -4.34 2.52 -23.57
CA PRO A 5 -4.03 3.94 -23.43
C PRO A 5 -3.52 4.20 -22.01
N HIS A 6 -2.27 4.64 -21.94
CA HIS A 6 -1.62 4.99 -20.68
C HIS A 6 -2.32 6.28 -20.20
N VAL A 7 -3.36 6.14 -19.38
CA VAL A 7 -4.04 7.30 -18.79
C VAL A 7 -2.99 7.98 -17.93
N GLU A 8 -2.59 9.18 -18.36
CA GLU A 8 -1.64 10.00 -17.63
C GLU A 8 -2.22 10.28 -16.25
N PRO A 9 -1.46 10.09 -15.17
CA PRO A 9 -2.01 10.27 -13.83
C PRO A 9 -2.46 11.72 -13.64
N HIS A 10 -3.72 11.89 -13.25
CA HIS A 10 -4.32 13.21 -13.07
C HIS A 10 -3.90 13.79 -11.72
N PHE A 11 -3.39 15.02 -11.72
CA PHE A 11 -3.02 15.73 -10.49
C PHE A 11 -3.78 17.05 -10.34
N ARG A 12 -4.08 17.44 -9.10
CA ARG A 12 -4.67 18.73 -8.77
C ARG A 12 -4.12 19.32 -7.48
N LEU A 13 -4.31 20.63 -7.30
CA LEU A 13 -4.12 21.31 -6.02
C LEU A 13 -5.28 20.95 -5.07
N PRO A 14 -5.04 20.95 -3.73
CA PRO A 14 -6.12 21.03 -2.75
C PRO A 14 -7.02 22.23 -3.03
N ALA A 15 -8.30 22.13 -2.70
CA ALA A 15 -9.26 23.20 -2.92
C ALA A 15 -8.84 24.48 -2.19
N ALA A 16 -8.33 24.36 -0.96
CA ALA A 16 -7.82 25.49 -0.17
C ALA A 16 -6.62 26.23 -0.81
N ALA A 17 -5.91 25.58 -1.73
CA ALA A 17 -4.72 26.11 -2.40
C ALA A 17 -4.95 26.44 -3.88
N SER A 18 -6.16 26.20 -4.40
CA SER A 18 -6.52 26.45 -5.79
C SER A 18 -6.99 27.90 -5.93
N PRO A 19 -6.27 28.79 -6.64
CA PRO A 19 -6.87 30.06 -7.06
C PRO A 19 -7.98 29.70 -8.04
N THR A 20 -9.22 30.17 -7.91
CA THR A 20 -10.31 29.87 -8.87
C THR A 20 -9.91 30.26 -10.29
N PRO A 21 -9.80 29.34 -11.29
CA PRO A 21 -9.66 29.75 -12.67
C PRO A 21 -10.64 29.00 -13.59
N ALA A 22 -11.33 29.76 -14.44
CA ALA A 22 -12.28 29.28 -15.44
C ALA A 22 -11.66 28.45 -16.59
N THR A 23 -10.48 27.82 -16.42
CA THR A 23 -9.72 27.25 -17.56
C THR A 23 -8.88 26.00 -17.26
N ALA A 24 -8.92 25.41 -16.06
CA ALA A 24 -8.26 24.12 -15.82
C ALA A 24 -9.14 22.95 -16.31
N THR A 25 -8.55 21.95 -16.97
CA THR A 25 -9.24 20.69 -17.28
C THR A 25 -9.81 20.13 -15.98
N PRO A 26 -11.12 19.80 -15.92
CA PRO A 26 -11.73 19.36 -14.68
C PRO A 26 -11.10 18.04 -14.23
N PHE A 27 -10.62 18.02 -12.99
CA PHE A 27 -10.13 16.81 -12.35
C PHE A 27 -11.28 15.80 -12.23
N VAL A 28 -11.07 14.58 -12.73
CA VAL A 28 -12.03 13.49 -12.62
C VAL A 28 -11.74 12.71 -11.33
N PRO A 29 -12.64 12.73 -10.33
CA PRO A 29 -12.46 11.97 -9.10
C PRO A 29 -12.27 10.47 -9.37
N PRO A 30 -11.47 9.76 -8.54
CA PRO A 30 -11.47 8.30 -8.58
C PRO A 30 -12.88 7.77 -8.29
N SER A 31 -13.24 6.66 -8.93
CA SER A 31 -14.53 6.02 -8.69
C SER A 31 -14.63 5.47 -7.26
N SER A 32 -15.86 5.29 -6.77
CA SER A 32 -16.08 4.66 -5.47
C SER A 32 -15.52 3.24 -5.40
N GLU A 33 -15.61 2.50 -6.52
CA GLU A 33 -15.03 1.16 -6.66
C GLU A 33 -13.50 1.19 -6.57
N PHE A 34 -12.85 2.15 -7.24
CA PHE A 34 -11.40 2.33 -7.15
C PHE A 34 -10.96 2.53 -5.71
N MET A 35 -11.68 3.36 -4.94
CA MET A 35 -11.31 3.68 -3.56
C MET A 35 -11.65 2.56 -2.56
N THR A 36 -12.67 1.74 -2.82
CA THR A 36 -13.16 0.71 -1.90
C THR A 36 -12.11 -0.39 -1.64
N GLY A 37 -12.07 -0.90 -0.41
CA GLY A 37 -11.18 -1.97 0.02
C GLY A 37 -9.94 -1.48 0.78
N THR A 38 -8.95 -2.35 0.93
CA THR A 38 -7.76 -2.07 1.73
C THR A 38 -6.64 -1.45 0.90
N TRP A 39 -6.05 -0.41 1.46
CA TRP A 39 -4.88 0.31 0.99
C TRP A 39 -3.77 0.22 2.03
N ARG A 40 -2.52 0.24 1.59
CA ARG A 40 -1.35 0.43 2.44
C ARG A 40 -0.85 1.86 2.33
N VAL A 41 -0.43 2.43 3.44
CA VAL A 41 0.28 3.72 3.45
C VAL A 41 1.74 3.43 3.16
N SER A 42 2.19 3.73 1.94
CA SER A 42 3.56 3.45 1.49
C SER A 42 4.53 4.57 1.86
N PHE A 43 4.10 5.82 1.68
CA PHE A 43 4.84 7.01 2.08
C PHE A 43 3.91 7.96 2.82
N SER A 44 4.46 8.76 3.72
CA SER A 44 3.69 9.74 4.49
C SER A 44 4.55 10.92 4.92
N THR A 45 3.91 12.05 5.23
CA THR A 45 4.51 13.15 5.98
C THR A 45 4.09 13.18 7.46
N LEU A 46 3.12 12.36 7.89
CA LEU A 46 2.61 12.37 9.27
C LEU A 46 3.64 11.82 10.26
N PRO A 47 4.11 12.62 11.25
CA PRO A 47 5.13 12.17 12.19
C PRO A 47 4.76 10.91 12.98
N MET A 48 3.46 10.67 13.22
CA MET A 48 2.99 9.49 13.93
C MET A 48 3.40 8.18 13.25
N TRP A 49 3.56 8.14 11.92
CA TRP A 49 3.96 6.89 11.24
C TRP A 49 5.45 6.59 11.36
N LYS A 50 6.28 7.52 11.85
CA LYS A 50 7.72 7.27 12.09
C LYS A 50 7.98 6.25 13.21
N SER A 51 7.05 6.12 14.16
CA SER A 51 7.11 5.18 15.28
C SER A 51 6.15 3.98 15.14
N ASN A 52 5.56 3.79 13.95
CA ASN A 52 4.65 2.70 13.64
C ASN A 52 5.06 1.99 12.33
N ARG A 53 4.42 0.86 12.04
CA ARG A 53 4.62 0.05 10.82
C ARG A 53 3.33 -0.65 10.38
N ASN A 54 3.38 -1.25 9.18
CA ASN A 54 2.30 -2.05 8.59
C ASN A 54 0.96 -1.31 8.56
N VAL A 55 0.99 -0.05 8.14
CA VAL A 55 -0.17 0.84 8.20
C VAL A 55 -1.09 0.55 7.02
N THR A 56 -2.34 0.19 7.31
CA THR A 56 -3.38 -0.05 6.31
C THR A 56 -4.62 0.77 6.59
N ILE A 57 -5.31 1.19 5.55
CA ILE A 57 -6.60 1.89 5.61
C ILE A 57 -7.59 1.09 4.77
N THR A 58 -8.72 0.71 5.35
CA THR A 58 -9.80 0.03 4.64
C THR A 58 -11.02 0.95 4.54
N TYR A 59 -11.49 1.18 3.31
CA TYR A 59 -12.73 1.88 3.02
C TYR A 59 -13.81 0.88 2.64
N THR A 60 -14.91 0.82 3.41
CA THR A 60 -16.06 -0.04 3.13
C THR A 60 -17.28 0.83 2.89
N PRO A 61 -18.05 0.66 1.80
CA PRO A 61 -19.28 1.44 1.56
C PRO A 61 -20.17 1.47 2.80
N HIS A 62 -20.51 2.67 3.26
CA HIS A 62 -21.35 2.86 4.43
C HIS A 62 -22.79 2.48 4.07
N GLN A 63 -23.45 1.70 4.92
CA GLN A 63 -24.76 1.11 4.59
C GLN A 63 -25.91 2.13 4.51
N SER A 64 -25.79 3.25 5.23
CA SER A 64 -26.90 4.21 5.38
C SER A 64 -26.65 5.60 4.81
N ILE A 65 -25.42 5.91 4.40
CA ILE A 65 -25.04 7.26 3.95
C ILE A 65 -24.44 7.10 2.55
N SER A 66 -25.15 7.61 1.54
CA SER A 66 -24.73 7.47 0.15
C SER A 66 -23.36 8.11 -0.08
N GLY A 67 -22.46 7.39 -0.75
CA GLY A 67 -21.10 7.84 -1.05
C GLY A 67 -20.13 7.84 0.13
N ALA A 68 -20.59 7.59 1.36
CA ALA A 68 -19.73 7.51 2.54
C ALA A 68 -19.06 6.15 2.68
N TRP A 69 -17.97 6.12 3.45
CA TRP A 69 -17.27 4.88 3.82
C TRP A 69 -17.14 4.73 5.33
N ASP A 70 -17.39 3.53 5.82
CA ASP A 70 -16.78 3.08 7.06
C ASP A 70 -15.26 2.96 6.85
N ASN A 71 -14.50 3.58 7.74
CA ASN A 71 -13.05 3.64 7.66
C ASN A 71 -12.41 2.87 8.82
N LEU A 72 -11.45 2.01 8.49
CA LEU A 72 -10.66 1.25 9.47
C LEU A 72 -9.17 1.41 9.15
N VAL A 73 -8.47 2.17 9.98
CA VAL A 73 -7.01 2.21 9.99
C VAL A 73 -6.49 1.14 10.93
N LYS A 74 -5.51 0.35 10.49
CA LYS A 74 -4.77 -0.59 11.33
C LYS A 74 -3.27 -0.33 11.22
N TYR A 75 -2.55 -0.48 12.32
CA TYR A 75 -1.10 -0.33 12.35
C TYR A 75 -0.50 -1.06 13.56
N GLN A 76 0.81 -1.24 13.57
CA GLN A 76 1.55 -1.77 14.71
C GLN A 76 2.60 -0.74 15.19
N PRO A 77 2.70 -0.47 16.51
CA PRO A 77 3.83 0.29 17.04
C PRO A 77 5.15 -0.44 16.78
N LEU A 78 6.23 0.30 16.51
CA LEU A 78 7.55 -0.33 16.35
C LEU A 78 8.00 -1.11 17.59
N SER A 79 7.49 -0.74 18.77
CA SER A 79 7.76 -1.39 20.05
C SER A 79 6.83 -2.56 20.39
N SER A 80 5.90 -2.96 19.51
CA SER A 80 4.93 -4.01 19.82
C SER A 80 4.43 -4.77 18.60
N GLU A 81 4.21 -6.08 18.75
CA GLU A 81 3.51 -6.89 17.76
C GLU A 81 1.98 -6.71 17.79
N LYS A 82 1.45 -6.00 18.78
CA LYS A 82 -0.01 -5.82 18.90
C LYS A 82 -0.51 -4.79 17.88
N TRP A 83 -1.53 -5.19 17.14
CA TRP A 83 -2.26 -4.31 16.24
C TRP A 83 -3.08 -3.27 17.02
N LYS A 84 -2.99 -2.02 16.58
CA LYS A 84 -3.89 -0.93 16.96
C LYS A 84 -4.85 -0.64 15.82
N THR A 85 -6.02 -0.13 16.17
CA THR A 85 -7.08 0.21 15.21
C THR A 85 -7.67 1.57 15.50
N VAL A 86 -7.93 2.33 14.44
CA VAL A 86 -8.71 3.56 14.47
C VAL A 86 -9.90 3.38 13.53
N LYS A 87 -11.10 3.67 14.03
CA LYS A 87 -12.35 3.54 13.27
C LYS A 87 -12.94 4.93 13.04
N GLY A 88 -13.52 5.16 11.88
CA GLY A 88 -14.19 6.40 11.54
C GLY A 88 -15.23 6.23 10.44
N ILE A 89 -15.81 7.36 10.02
CA ILE A 89 -16.66 7.48 8.83
C ILE A 89 -16.06 8.57 7.95
N GLU A 90 -15.90 8.29 6.66
CA GLU A 90 -15.61 9.26 5.62
C GLU A 90 -16.91 9.69 4.96
N THR A 91 -17.22 10.99 4.99
CA THR A 91 -18.40 11.53 4.32
C THR A 91 -17.96 12.43 3.17
N PRO A 92 -18.46 12.25 1.94
CA PRO A 92 -18.07 13.09 0.80
C PRO A 92 -18.33 14.56 1.09
N ASP A 93 -17.42 15.42 0.67
CA ASP A 93 -17.67 16.85 0.61
C ASP A 93 -18.58 17.16 -0.59
N PRO A 94 -19.75 17.78 -0.40
CA PRO A 94 -20.68 18.06 -1.49
C PRO A 94 -20.19 19.19 -2.42
N SER A 95 -19.21 19.98 -1.97
CA SER A 95 -18.72 21.16 -2.70
C SER A 95 -17.40 20.93 -3.41
N ILE A 96 -16.61 19.96 -2.96
CA ILE A 96 -15.26 19.70 -3.48
C ILE A 96 -15.19 18.25 -4.01
N PRO A 97 -15.04 18.06 -5.34
CA PRO A 97 -14.85 16.73 -5.92
C PRO A 97 -13.62 16.02 -5.34
N ALA A 98 -13.77 14.73 -5.06
CA ALA A 98 -12.72 13.91 -4.46
C ALA A 98 -12.20 14.43 -3.11
N ALA A 99 -13.09 15.05 -2.32
CA ALA A 99 -12.81 15.41 -0.94
C ALA A 99 -13.78 14.72 0.02
N TRP A 100 -13.30 14.44 1.23
CA TRP A 100 -14.07 13.80 2.27
C TRP A 100 -13.75 14.42 3.63
N ASN A 101 -14.76 14.37 4.49
CA ASN A 101 -14.65 14.72 5.90
C ASN A 101 -14.65 13.42 6.71
N TRP A 102 -13.52 13.14 7.36
CA TRP A 102 -13.38 12.03 8.28
C TRP A 102 -13.85 12.44 9.67
N ARG A 103 -14.54 11.52 10.36
CA ARG A 103 -14.84 11.61 11.79
C ARG A 103 -14.55 10.30 12.48
N GLY A 104 -13.76 10.34 13.56
CA GLY A 104 -13.47 9.15 14.37
C GLY A 104 -14.72 8.60 15.06
N LYS A 105 -14.72 7.31 15.41
CA LYS A 105 -15.78 6.65 16.20
C LYS A 105 -15.35 6.45 17.65
N GLY A 106 -16.32 6.31 18.55
CA GLY A 106 -16.09 6.06 19.98
C GLY A 106 -15.40 7.24 20.67
N TRP A 107 -14.30 6.98 21.39
CA TRP A 107 -13.53 8.05 22.04
C TRP A 107 -12.85 9.02 21.05
N LEU A 108 -12.71 8.63 19.77
CA LEU A 108 -12.13 9.48 18.73
C LEU A 108 -13.16 10.38 18.02
N MET A 109 -14.41 10.43 18.47
CA MET A 109 -15.45 11.30 17.89
C MET A 109 -15.10 12.81 17.91
N ILE A 110 -14.16 13.21 18.78
CA ILE A 110 -13.64 14.58 18.87
C ILE A 110 -12.65 14.91 17.74
N ALA A 111 -12.10 13.90 17.06
CA ALA A 111 -11.16 14.07 15.98
C ALA A 111 -11.91 14.06 14.64
N SER A 112 -11.67 15.09 13.85
CA SER A 112 -12.13 15.20 12.47
C SER A 112 -11.02 15.74 11.60
N SER A 113 -11.04 15.39 10.32
CA SER A 113 -10.11 15.91 9.32
C SER A 113 -10.81 16.06 7.98
N HIS A 114 -10.41 17.08 7.22
CA HIS A 114 -10.74 17.21 5.81
C HIS A 114 -9.57 16.67 4.98
N TRP A 115 -9.86 15.88 3.94
CA TRP A 115 -8.83 15.36 3.05
C TRP A 115 -9.32 15.24 1.61
N GLU A 116 -8.38 15.30 0.68
CA GLU A 116 -8.61 15.35 -0.76
C GLU A 116 -7.71 14.34 -1.47
N VAL A 117 -8.20 13.70 -2.53
CA VAL A 117 -7.36 12.98 -3.49
C VAL A 117 -6.72 14.01 -4.43
N LEU A 118 -5.39 14.08 -4.40
CA LEU A 118 -4.63 14.98 -5.28
C LEU A 118 -4.20 14.31 -6.57
N GLY A 119 -4.06 12.99 -6.58
CA GLY A 119 -3.80 12.23 -7.80
C GLY A 119 -3.85 10.73 -7.57
N TYR A 120 -4.06 9.97 -8.64
CA TYR A 120 -4.20 8.52 -8.57
C TYR A 120 -3.84 7.87 -9.92
N GLY A 121 -3.60 6.56 -9.88
CA GLY A 121 -3.35 5.78 -11.09
C GLY A 121 -3.55 4.29 -10.85
N GLU A 122 -3.80 3.55 -11.93
CA GLU A 122 -4.06 2.09 -11.89
C GLU A 122 -2.79 1.24 -11.97
N SER A 123 -1.65 1.84 -12.32
CA SER A 123 -0.38 1.14 -12.34
C SER A 123 -0.10 0.49 -10.99
N GLU A 124 0.66 -0.60 -11.00
CA GLU A 124 1.07 -1.26 -9.75
C GLU A 124 -0.09 -1.86 -8.93
N GLY A 125 -1.27 -2.01 -9.56
CA GLY A 125 -2.51 -2.48 -8.93
C GLY A 125 -3.34 -1.36 -8.32
N GLY A 126 -2.91 -0.09 -8.46
CA GLY A 126 -3.59 1.07 -7.89
C GLY A 126 -2.73 1.80 -6.87
N TRP A 127 -2.61 3.11 -7.04
CA TRP A 127 -2.03 4.05 -6.09
C TRP A 127 -2.83 5.34 -6.02
N CYS A 128 -2.76 6.03 -4.89
CA CYS A 128 -3.47 7.27 -4.64
C CYS A 128 -2.65 8.19 -3.74
N VAL A 129 -2.60 9.47 -4.07
CA VAL A 129 -2.03 10.53 -3.23
C VAL A 129 -3.17 11.22 -2.53
N ILE A 130 -3.23 11.11 -1.21
CA ILE A 130 -4.19 11.83 -0.39
C ILE A 130 -3.46 12.96 0.33
N TRP A 131 -4.09 14.13 0.38
CA TRP A 131 -3.67 15.27 1.18
C TRP A 131 -4.71 15.51 2.27
N PHE A 132 -4.27 15.88 3.46
CA PHE A 132 -5.16 16.22 4.57
C PHE A 132 -4.83 17.60 5.11
N GLU A 133 -5.88 18.34 5.44
CA GLU A 133 -5.79 19.66 6.04
C GLU A 133 -5.25 19.58 7.47
N LYS A 134 -4.65 20.68 7.92
CA LYS A 134 -4.23 20.84 9.31
C LYS A 134 -5.44 20.70 10.24
N THR A 135 -5.30 19.91 11.29
CA THR A 135 -6.27 19.81 12.38
C THR A 135 -5.69 20.43 13.66
N LEU A 136 -6.45 20.40 14.75
CA LEU A 136 -5.93 20.75 16.08
C LEU A 136 -4.86 19.76 16.57
N PHE A 137 -4.82 18.55 16.02
CA PHE A 137 -3.98 17.45 16.51
C PHE A 137 -2.84 17.08 15.54
N THR A 138 -2.96 17.46 14.27
CA THR A 138 -2.00 17.09 13.22
C THR A 138 -1.72 18.27 12.29
N PRO A 139 -0.47 18.44 11.82
CA PRO A 139 -0.19 19.36 10.72
C PRO A 139 -0.90 18.90 9.44
N ALA A 140 -1.00 19.79 8.45
CA ALA A 140 -1.36 19.37 7.10
C ALA A 140 -0.31 18.38 6.59
N GLY A 141 -0.72 17.46 5.73
CA GLY A 141 0.22 16.48 5.20
C GLY A 141 -0.32 15.64 4.06
N MET A 142 0.42 14.60 3.74
CA MET A 142 0.17 13.76 2.57
C MET A 142 0.56 12.32 2.84
N ASP A 143 -0.25 11.39 2.32
CA ASP A 143 0.03 9.97 2.27
C ASP A 143 -0.01 9.48 0.81
N ILE A 144 0.88 8.56 0.46
CA ILE A 144 0.79 7.76 -0.77
C ILE A 144 0.27 6.38 -0.41
N LEU A 145 -0.95 6.11 -0.86
CA LEU A 145 -1.61 4.83 -0.73
C LEU A 145 -1.28 3.93 -1.92
N CYS A 146 -1.17 2.62 -1.67
CA CYS A 146 -1.04 1.62 -2.74
C CYS A 146 -1.74 0.30 -2.39
N ARG A 147 -2.04 -0.51 -3.41
CA ARG A 147 -2.62 -1.85 -3.21
C ARG A 147 -1.57 -2.91 -2.91
N ARG A 148 -0.43 -2.84 -3.58
CA ARG A 148 0.67 -3.80 -3.44
C ARG A 148 1.29 -3.77 -2.05
N ARG A 149 1.88 -4.89 -1.65
CA ARG A 149 2.50 -5.01 -0.33
C ARG A 149 3.82 -4.27 -0.25
N GLU A 150 4.54 -4.15 -1.36
CA GLU A 150 5.90 -3.62 -1.40
C GLU A 150 5.94 -2.08 -1.32
N GLY A 151 4.79 -1.41 -1.33
CA GLY A 151 4.72 0.03 -1.56
C GLY A 151 4.82 0.39 -3.04
N VAL A 152 4.57 1.65 -3.39
CA VAL A 152 4.82 2.12 -4.76
C VAL A 152 6.32 2.00 -5.13
N SER A 153 6.62 1.77 -6.40
CA SER A 153 8.02 1.77 -6.87
C SER A 153 8.65 3.16 -6.82
N ASP A 154 9.99 3.22 -6.83
CA ASP A 154 10.74 4.48 -6.91
C ASP A 154 10.38 5.29 -8.18
N LYS A 155 10.05 4.59 -9.28
CA LYS A 155 9.56 5.22 -10.51
C LYS A 155 8.24 5.94 -10.26
N THR A 156 7.27 5.27 -9.63
CA THR A 156 5.96 5.87 -9.31
C THR A 156 6.11 7.02 -8.31
N LEU A 157 6.94 6.88 -7.28
CA LEU A 157 7.26 7.96 -6.35
C LEU A 157 7.84 9.18 -7.07
N SER A 158 8.80 8.97 -7.99
CA SER A 158 9.43 10.04 -8.75
C SER A 158 8.43 10.77 -9.65
N ILE A 159 7.49 10.04 -10.26
CA ILE A 159 6.40 10.63 -11.05
C ILE A 159 5.52 11.48 -10.14
N VAL A 160 5.05 10.95 -9.01
CA VAL A 160 4.23 11.68 -8.04
C VAL A 160 4.90 12.97 -7.59
N GLN A 161 6.17 12.91 -7.19
CA GLN A 161 6.92 14.09 -6.76
C GLN A 161 7.08 15.13 -7.86
N THR A 162 7.34 14.67 -9.09
CA THR A 162 7.49 15.54 -10.26
C THR A 162 6.18 16.26 -10.59
N GLU A 163 5.07 15.52 -10.64
CA GLU A 163 3.76 16.11 -10.95
C GLU A 163 3.29 17.07 -9.86
N LEU A 164 3.45 16.73 -8.57
CA LEU A 164 3.14 17.64 -7.47
C LEU A 164 3.99 18.92 -7.51
N HIS A 165 5.25 18.83 -7.93
CA HIS A 165 6.11 20.01 -8.09
C HIS A 165 5.66 20.91 -9.26
N LYS A 166 5.19 20.32 -10.37
CA LYS A 166 4.68 21.08 -11.53
C LYS A 166 3.46 21.95 -11.21
N LEU A 167 2.72 21.62 -10.15
CA LEU A 167 1.60 22.43 -9.66
C LEU A 167 2.04 23.79 -9.08
N ASN A 168 3.34 24.05 -8.97
CA ASN A 168 3.92 25.33 -8.53
C ASN A 168 3.38 25.85 -7.19
N ASN A 169 2.99 24.93 -6.30
CA ASN A 169 2.57 25.25 -4.94
C ASN A 169 3.69 24.87 -3.96
N GLN A 170 4.26 25.88 -3.28
CA GLN A 170 5.39 25.69 -2.38
C GLN A 170 5.06 24.73 -1.23
N GLY A 171 3.87 24.83 -0.64
CA GLY A 171 3.44 23.97 0.46
C GLY A 171 3.37 22.50 0.07
N LEU A 172 2.73 22.19 -1.06
CA LEU A 172 2.70 20.82 -1.60
C LEU A 172 4.08 20.33 -2.03
N GLY A 173 4.88 21.19 -2.66
CA GLY A 173 6.25 20.85 -3.06
C GLY A 173 7.13 20.49 -1.87
N LEU A 174 6.94 21.15 -0.72
CA LEU A 174 7.61 20.78 0.53
C LEU A 174 7.11 19.44 1.06
N LEU A 175 5.78 19.23 1.15
CA LEU A 175 5.22 17.96 1.59
C LEU A 175 5.71 16.78 0.73
N ALA A 176 5.75 16.93 -0.59
CA ALA A 176 6.23 15.91 -1.51
C ALA A 176 7.71 15.54 -1.29
N LYS A 177 8.55 16.52 -0.88
CA LYS A 177 9.96 16.30 -0.53
C LYS A 177 10.14 15.65 0.84
N GLU A 178 9.22 15.90 1.77
CA GLU A 178 9.28 15.40 3.15
C GLU A 178 8.67 14.00 3.33
N LEU A 179 8.07 13.43 2.28
CA LEU A 179 7.57 12.06 2.28
C LEU A 179 8.66 11.08 2.73
N PHE A 180 8.38 10.35 3.81
CA PHE A 180 9.21 9.24 4.25
C PHE A 180 8.49 7.92 4.02
N ARG A 181 9.25 6.87 3.72
CA ARG A 181 8.70 5.53 3.55
C ARG A 181 8.21 5.00 4.90
N VAL A 182 6.95 4.59 4.96
CA VAL A 182 6.39 3.94 6.16
C VAL A 182 7.02 2.57 6.30
N LYS A 183 7.38 2.20 7.54
CA LYS A 183 8.02 0.91 7.81
C LYS A 183 7.01 -0.21 7.60
N GLU A 184 7.48 -1.31 7.03
CA GLU A 184 6.71 -2.53 6.88
C GLU A 184 7.60 -3.72 7.20
N ASP A 185 6.99 -4.77 7.73
CA ASP A 185 7.69 -6.02 7.96
C ASP A 185 7.87 -6.72 6.62
N VAL A 186 9.14 -6.89 6.24
CA VAL A 186 9.53 -7.79 5.16
C VAL A 186 9.10 -9.18 5.61
N LEU A 187 8.19 -9.82 4.88
CA LEU A 187 8.13 -11.27 4.98
C LEU A 187 9.44 -11.76 4.42
N LEU A 188 10.35 -12.10 5.31
CA LEU A 188 11.30 -13.13 5.00
C LEU A 188 10.43 -14.33 4.60
N PHE A 189 10.30 -14.60 3.31
CA PHE A 189 10.30 -15.99 2.88
C PHE A 189 11.42 -16.61 3.69
N PRO A 190 11.16 -17.65 4.49
CA PRO A 190 12.17 -18.20 5.36
C PRO A 190 13.40 -18.45 4.49
N SER A 191 14.43 -17.59 4.64
CA SER A 191 15.72 -17.86 4.03
C SER A 191 16.09 -19.27 4.45
N ALA A 192 16.75 -20.04 3.58
CA ALA A 192 16.98 -21.48 3.74
C ALA A 192 17.31 -21.94 5.19
N ARG A 193 17.96 -21.10 6.00
CA ARG A 193 18.15 -21.25 7.46
C ARG A 193 16.90 -21.58 8.29
N ALA A 194 15.75 -20.94 8.04
CA ALA A 194 14.52 -21.22 8.77
C ALA A 194 13.83 -22.52 8.30
N LEU A 195 14.11 -22.95 7.06
CA LEU A 195 13.74 -24.27 6.56
C LEU A 195 14.63 -25.36 7.19
N GLU A 196 15.95 -25.14 7.27
CA GLU A 196 16.93 -26.02 7.95
C GLU A 196 16.56 -26.28 9.41
N LEU A 197 16.15 -25.25 10.15
CA LEU A 197 15.77 -25.37 11.57
C LEU A 197 14.48 -26.18 11.80
N LYS A 198 13.55 -26.18 10.85
CA LYS A 198 12.35 -27.03 10.91
C LYS A 198 12.67 -28.47 10.51
N ILE A 199 13.55 -28.67 9.53
CA ILE A 199 13.99 -30.00 9.09
C ILE A 199 14.84 -30.69 10.16
N SER A 200 15.68 -29.99 10.92
CA SER A 200 16.48 -30.63 11.99
C SER A 200 15.67 -31.03 13.23
N LYS A 201 14.54 -30.37 13.48
CA LYS A 201 13.60 -30.74 14.55
C LYS A 201 12.66 -31.89 14.16
N PHE A 202 12.43 -32.11 12.86
CA PHE A 202 11.87 -33.37 12.40
C PHE A 202 12.98 -34.42 12.47
N HIS A 203 12.85 -35.36 13.38
CA HIS A 203 13.85 -36.41 13.61
C HIS A 203 13.95 -37.31 12.36
N LEU A 204 14.82 -36.93 11.40
CA LEU A 204 15.13 -37.73 10.23
C LEU A 204 16.01 -38.90 10.70
N LYS A 205 15.39 -40.07 10.85
CA LYS A 205 16.09 -41.32 11.14
C LYS A 205 16.92 -41.86 9.96
N ASN A 206 17.04 -41.16 8.83
CA ASN A 206 17.93 -41.54 7.74
C ASN A 206 18.55 -40.29 7.13
N LEU A 207 19.88 -40.26 7.05
CA LEU A 207 20.68 -39.17 6.48
C LEU A 207 20.33 -38.97 4.99
N TRP A 208 19.76 -37.81 4.65
CA TRP A 208 19.71 -37.32 3.27
C TRP A 208 20.35 -35.93 3.26
N MET A 209 21.46 -35.77 2.52
CA MET A 209 22.06 -34.45 2.31
C MET A 209 21.25 -33.70 1.25
N ILE A 210 20.51 -32.67 1.66
CA ILE A 210 19.86 -31.73 0.76
C ILE A 210 20.88 -30.64 0.41
N ARG A 211 21.37 -30.63 -0.84
CA ARG A 211 22.24 -29.56 -1.35
C ARG A 211 21.38 -28.60 -2.18
N MET A 212 20.96 -27.48 -1.59
CA MET A 212 20.25 -26.43 -2.34
C MET A 212 21.25 -25.66 -3.21
N ARG A 213 21.06 -25.72 -4.54
CA ARG A 213 21.76 -24.87 -5.51
C ARG A 213 20.83 -23.73 -5.86
N VAL A 214 21.18 -22.51 -5.48
CA VAL A 214 20.52 -21.28 -5.96
C VAL A 214 21.38 -20.76 -7.10
N ASP A 215 21.08 -21.16 -8.33
CA ASP A 215 21.75 -20.57 -9.49
C ASP A 215 21.19 -19.16 -9.71
N ASN A 216 22.09 -18.18 -9.62
CA ASN A 216 21.87 -16.78 -9.95
C ASN A 216 21.51 -16.66 -11.44
N GLN A 217 20.22 -16.56 -11.77
CA GLN A 217 19.76 -15.86 -12.98
C GLN A 217 18.28 -15.47 -12.82
N GLU A 218 17.96 -14.28 -13.32
CA GLU A 218 16.74 -13.52 -13.14
C GLU A 218 15.44 -14.33 -13.29
N CYS A 219 14.65 -14.46 -12.22
CA CYS A 219 13.25 -14.86 -12.34
C CYS A 219 12.41 -13.65 -12.77
N ALA A 220 12.49 -13.33 -14.06
CA ALA A 220 11.42 -12.62 -14.74
C ALA A 220 10.20 -13.56 -14.85
N ALA A 221 9.04 -13.02 -14.47
CA ALA A 221 7.70 -13.60 -14.59
C ALA A 221 7.37 -14.81 -13.69
N ILE A 222 6.70 -14.53 -12.56
CA ILE A 222 5.79 -15.50 -11.93
C ILE A 222 4.37 -14.99 -12.13
N SER A 223 3.73 -15.45 -13.21
CA SER A 223 2.27 -15.46 -13.30
C SER A 223 1.74 -16.62 -12.45
N LYS A 224 0.80 -16.33 -11.54
CA LYS A 224 -0.08 -17.29 -10.84
C LYS A 224 0.62 -18.52 -10.24
N GLY A 225 0.94 -18.41 -8.95
CA GLY A 225 0.95 -19.48 -7.95
C GLY A 225 1.33 -20.89 -8.42
N HIS A 226 2.63 -21.19 -8.36
CA HIS A 226 3.22 -22.46 -7.93
C HIS A 226 4.73 -22.21 -7.77
N CYS A 227 5.33 -22.69 -6.69
CA CYS A 227 6.79 -22.76 -6.55
C CYS A 227 7.13 -24.24 -6.59
N GLU A 228 7.76 -24.68 -7.67
CA GLU A 228 8.20 -26.06 -7.85
C GLU A 228 9.61 -26.19 -7.28
N ILE A 229 9.82 -27.12 -6.35
CA ILE A 229 11.14 -27.41 -5.78
C ILE A 229 11.57 -28.76 -6.35
N ASP A 230 12.54 -28.74 -7.27
CA ASP A 230 13.13 -29.96 -7.81
C ASP A 230 14.08 -30.60 -6.79
N ILE A 231 13.75 -31.81 -6.36
CA ILE A 231 14.65 -32.66 -5.55
C ILE A 231 15.30 -33.67 -6.47
N ILE A 232 16.56 -33.43 -6.85
CA ILE A 232 17.33 -34.38 -7.67
C ILE A 232 18.11 -35.32 -6.75
N SER A 233 17.79 -36.62 -6.80
CA SER A 233 18.55 -37.69 -6.17
C SER A 233 19.84 -37.97 -6.95
N SER A 234 21.00 -37.84 -6.31
CA SER A 234 22.25 -38.36 -6.86
C SER A 234 22.44 -39.81 -6.41
N GLY A 235 21.86 -40.75 -7.16
CA GLY A 235 22.15 -42.18 -6.99
C GLY A 235 20.98 -43.07 -7.36
N ALA A 236 21.24 -43.94 -8.34
CA ALA A 236 20.38 -45.00 -8.86
C ALA A 236 19.23 -44.57 -9.79
N SER A 237 19.26 -45.19 -10.97
CA SER A 237 18.25 -45.19 -12.01
C SER A 237 16.90 -45.68 -11.51
N GLU A 238 15.95 -44.77 -11.30
CA GLU A 238 14.53 -44.91 -11.69
C GLU A 238 13.78 -43.65 -11.25
N VAL A 239 13.06 -43.06 -12.20
CA VAL A 239 12.13 -41.96 -11.95
C VAL A 239 10.96 -42.53 -11.16
N SER A 240 10.77 -42.13 -9.90
CA SER A 240 9.46 -42.31 -9.28
C SER A 240 9.13 -41.24 -8.24
N LYS A 241 7.98 -40.60 -8.51
CA LYS A 241 7.09 -39.80 -7.67
C LYS A 241 7.60 -38.46 -7.14
N THR A 242 7.07 -37.42 -7.77
CA THR A 242 6.96 -36.04 -7.29
C THR A 242 6.09 -36.00 -6.04
N ASP A 243 6.67 -35.74 -4.87
CA ASP A 243 5.90 -35.34 -3.69
C ASP A 243 5.66 -33.83 -3.77
N VAL A 244 4.48 -33.45 -4.26
CA VAL A 244 4.03 -32.05 -4.30
C VAL A 244 3.61 -31.65 -2.89
N VAL A 245 4.43 -30.84 -2.22
CA VAL A 245 4.05 -30.21 -0.94
C VAL A 245 3.23 -28.96 -1.26
N VAL A 246 1.91 -29.10 -1.27
CA VAL A 246 0.97 -27.98 -1.39
C VAL A 246 0.83 -27.30 -0.04
N PHE A 247 1.21 -26.03 0.07
CA PHE A 247 0.85 -25.19 1.21
C PHE A 247 -0.50 -24.51 0.92
N PRO A 248 -1.50 -24.60 1.82
CA PRO A 248 -2.73 -23.83 1.66
C PRO A 248 -2.44 -22.33 1.85
N LEU A 249 -2.99 -21.52 0.95
CA LEU A 249 -2.96 -20.05 0.97
C LEU A 249 -3.73 -19.48 2.17
#